data_AF-A0A1Z9QPU5-F1
#
_entry.id   AF-A0A1Z9QPU5-F1
#
_cell.length_a   1.000
_cell.length_b   1.000
_cell.length_c   1.000
_cell.angle_alpha   90.00
_cell.angle_beta   90.00
_cell.angle_gamma   90.00
#
_symmetry.space_group_name_H-M   'P 1'
#
loop_
_entity.id
_entity.type
_entity.pdbx_description
1 polymer ?
#
loop_
_entity_poly.entity_id
_entity_poly.type
_entity_poly.pdbx_seq_one_letter_code
_entity_poly.pdbx_strand_id
1 'polypeptide(L)'
;MIYPKCKFKDNQVPAVRYDGYMVPCCHFGGGEFEEIKALVGDKLEQMHILNNTIDEINCSEAYQLIESSFTNNPLTQCKRMCSDPINYNEDRSSSNAKFKREIL
;
A
#
# COMPACT_ATOMS: atom_id res chain seq x y z
N MET A 1 -3.66 7.63 15.07
CA MET A 1 -3.82 8.26 13.74
C MET A 1 -2.63 7.86 12.89
N ILE A 2 -2.84 7.56 11.61
CA ILE A 2 -1.75 7.22 10.67
C ILE A 2 -1.84 8.12 9.43
N TYR A 3 -0.73 8.20 8.69
CA TYR A 3 -0.55 8.99 7.48
C TYR A 3 -0.10 8.06 6.33
N PRO A 4 -1.00 7.22 5.78
CA PRO A 4 -0.68 6.22 4.77
C PRO A 4 -0.16 6.88 3.49
N LYS A 5 1.17 6.86 3.32
CA LYS A 5 1.87 7.41 2.14
C LYS A 5 1.28 6.87 0.84
N CYS A 6 0.95 5.59 0.81
CA CYS A 6 0.38 4.90 -0.36
C CYS A 6 -0.98 5.42 -0.84
N LYS A 7 -1.73 6.12 0.02
CA LYS A 7 -3.00 6.73 -0.36
C LYS A 7 -2.89 8.22 -0.62
N PHE A 8 -2.04 8.89 0.15
CA PHE A 8 -2.02 10.36 0.18
C PHE A 8 -0.88 10.98 -0.64
N LYS A 9 0.13 10.22 -1.07
CA LYS A 9 1.26 10.76 -1.82
C LYS A 9 1.26 10.28 -3.26
N ASP A 10 1.22 11.23 -4.19
CA ASP A 10 1.31 10.98 -5.63
C ASP A 10 2.58 10.22 -6.04
N ASN A 11 3.67 10.41 -5.30
CA ASN A 11 4.94 9.73 -5.56
C ASN A 11 5.04 8.34 -4.93
N GLN A 12 4.00 7.89 -4.24
CA GLN A 12 3.99 6.59 -3.60
C GLN A 12 3.03 5.65 -4.32
N VAL A 13 3.63 4.73 -5.05
CA VAL A 13 2.89 3.76 -5.85
C VAL A 13 2.66 2.46 -5.06
N PRO A 14 1.58 1.73 -5.38
CA PRO A 14 1.46 0.32 -5.03
C PRO A 14 2.69 -0.46 -5.48
N ALA A 15 2.99 -1.57 -4.79
CA ALA A 15 4.07 -2.45 -5.18
C ALA A 15 3.51 -3.79 -5.66
N VAL A 16 4.26 -4.47 -6.53
CA VAL A 16 3.99 -5.86 -6.92
C VAL A 16 5.05 -6.73 -6.25
N ARG A 17 4.61 -7.77 -5.55
CA ARG A 17 5.49 -8.76 -4.92
C ARG A 17 6.04 -9.74 -5.95
N TYR A 18 7.11 -10.45 -5.57
CA TYR A 18 7.74 -11.48 -6.42
C TYR A 18 6.77 -12.62 -6.80
N ASP A 19 5.72 -12.82 -6.02
CA ASP A 19 4.68 -13.84 -6.19
C ASP A 19 3.44 -13.31 -6.94
N GLY A 20 3.53 -12.13 -7.58
CA GLY A 20 2.48 -11.60 -8.44
C GLY A 20 1.33 -10.89 -7.71
N TYR A 21 1.37 -10.80 -6.38
CA TYR A 21 0.38 -10.06 -5.61
C TYR A 21 0.70 -8.57 -5.54
N MET A 22 -0.29 -7.75 -5.87
CA MET A 22 -0.21 -6.30 -5.67
C MET A 22 -0.43 -5.97 -4.19
N VAL A 23 0.33 -5.03 -3.63
CA VAL A 23 0.24 -4.60 -2.23
C VAL A 23 0.18 -3.07 -2.15
N PRO A 24 -0.41 -2.50 -1.08
CA PRO A 24 -0.58 -1.04 -0.97
C PRO A 24 0.74 -0.28 -0.95
N CYS A 25 1.81 -0.88 -0.44
CA CYS A 25 3.15 -0.28 -0.48
C CYS A 25 4.25 -1.32 -0.33
N CYS A 26 5.49 -0.93 -0.63
CA CYS A 26 6.68 -1.77 -0.53
C CYS A 26 6.93 -2.36 0.88
N HIS A 27 6.38 -1.76 1.93
CA HIS A 27 6.50 -2.27 3.30
C HIS A 27 5.73 -3.57 3.55
N PHE A 28 4.92 -4.04 2.58
CA PHE A 28 4.26 -5.35 2.59
C PHE A 28 4.94 -6.36 1.65
N GLY A 29 6.14 -6.07 1.16
CA GLY A 29 6.90 -6.98 0.29
C GLY A 29 7.47 -8.21 1.01
N GLY A 30 7.53 -8.20 2.35
CA GLY A 30 8.11 -9.24 3.19
C GLY A 30 7.07 -10.11 3.89
N GLY A 31 7.38 -10.51 5.13
CA GLY A 31 6.50 -11.32 5.98
C GLY A 31 5.24 -10.58 6.42
N GLU A 32 5.25 -9.24 6.36
CA GLU A 32 4.10 -8.40 6.70
C GLU A 32 2.90 -8.60 5.76
N PHE A 33 3.09 -9.26 4.61
CA PHE A 33 1.99 -9.64 3.72
C PHE A 33 0.99 -10.61 4.35
N GLU A 34 1.40 -11.36 5.38
CA GLU A 34 0.46 -12.22 6.11
C GLU A 34 -0.67 -11.40 6.78
N GLU A 35 -0.40 -10.14 7.16
CA GLU A 35 -1.45 -9.23 7.64
C GLU A 35 -2.48 -8.90 6.56
N ILE A 36 -2.03 -8.75 5.30
CA ILE A 36 -2.91 -8.50 4.16
C ILE A 36 -3.76 -9.73 3.89
N LYS A 37 -3.14 -10.93 3.83
CA LYS A 37 -3.88 -12.19 3.64
C LYS A 37 -4.96 -12.38 4.71
N ALA A 38 -4.62 -12.13 5.97
CA ALA A 38 -5.56 -12.24 7.08
C ALA A 38 -6.72 -11.23 6.97
N LEU A 39 -6.46 -10.01 6.49
CA LEU A 39 -7.47 -8.97 6.32
C LEU A 39 -8.44 -9.28 5.16
N VAL A 40 -7.92 -9.69 4.00
CA VAL A 40 -8.74 -9.85 2.78
C VAL A 40 -9.33 -11.25 2.64
N GLY A 41 -8.76 -12.25 3.31
CA GLY A 41 -9.28 -13.61 3.37
C GLY A 41 -9.47 -14.25 2.00
N ASP A 42 -10.71 -14.70 1.74
CA ASP A 42 -11.13 -15.35 0.50
C ASP A 42 -11.00 -14.48 -0.76
N LYS A 43 -10.82 -13.16 -0.59
CA LYS A 43 -10.70 -12.20 -1.69
C LYS A 43 -9.25 -11.99 -2.15
N LEU A 44 -8.29 -12.68 -1.56
CA LEU A 44 -6.86 -12.50 -1.86
C LEU A 44 -6.54 -12.58 -3.37
N GLU A 45 -7.16 -13.53 -4.08
CA GLU A 45 -6.95 -13.74 -5.52
C GLU A 45 -7.39 -12.56 -6.40
N GLN A 46 -8.21 -11.65 -5.87
CA GLN A 46 -8.56 -10.39 -6.56
C GLN A 46 -7.35 -9.48 -6.74
N MET A 47 -6.28 -9.69 -5.96
CA MET A 47 -5.08 -8.84 -5.96
C MET A 47 -3.92 -9.39 -6.80
N HIS A 48 -4.10 -10.54 -7.46
CA HIS A 48 -3.04 -11.18 -8.24
C HIS A 48 -3.06 -10.72 -9.71
N ILE A 49 -1.90 -10.32 -10.24
CA ILE A 49 -1.80 -9.70 -11.59
C ILE A 49 -2.08 -10.65 -12.76
N LEU A 50 -2.11 -11.97 -12.54
CA LEU A 50 -2.53 -12.93 -13.57
C LEU A 50 -4.05 -13.11 -13.63
N ASN A 51 -4.76 -12.69 -12.59
CA ASN A 51 -6.21 -12.84 -12.49
C ASN A 51 -6.94 -11.55 -12.87
N ASN A 52 -6.31 -10.39 -12.62
CA ASN A 52 -6.91 -9.07 -12.79
C ASN A 52 -5.87 -8.08 -13.30
N THR A 53 -6.32 -7.09 -14.06
CA THR A 53 -5.54 -5.89 -14.41
C THR A 53 -5.30 -5.02 -13.17
N ILE A 54 -4.32 -4.11 -13.23
CA ILE A 54 -4.04 -3.18 -12.13
C ILE A 54 -5.28 -2.32 -11.78
N ASP A 55 -6.04 -1.88 -12.78
CA ASP A 55 -7.25 -1.08 -12.55
C ASP A 55 -8.36 -1.88 -11.87
N GLU A 56 -8.55 -3.14 -12.26
CA GLU A 56 -9.48 -4.06 -11.60
C GLU A 56 -9.04 -4.36 -10.16
N ILE A 57 -7.74 -4.56 -9.92
CA ILE A 57 -7.18 -4.77 -8.58
C ILE A 57 -7.45 -3.54 -7.70
N ASN A 58 -7.14 -2.34 -8.19
CA ASN A 58 -7.35 -1.08 -7.44
C ASN A 58 -8.82 -0.86 -7.09
N CYS A 59 -9.76 -1.32 -7.93
CA CYS A 59 -11.19 -1.22 -7.69
C CYS A 59 -11.78 -2.40 -6.90
N SER A 60 -11.00 -3.45 -6.63
CA SER A 60 -11.47 -4.69 -6.02
C SER A 60 -11.92 -4.52 -4.56
N GLU A 61 -12.80 -5.43 -4.10
CA GLU A 61 -13.24 -5.46 -2.71
C GLU A 61 -12.07 -5.71 -1.75
N ALA A 62 -11.12 -6.57 -2.13
CA ALA A 62 -9.90 -6.82 -1.36
C ALA A 62 -9.11 -5.53 -1.10
N TYR A 63 -8.93 -4.70 -2.14
CA TYR A 63 -8.20 -3.44 -2.01
C TYR A 63 -8.98 -2.40 -1.20
N GLN A 64 -10.30 -2.33 -1.37
CA GLN A 64 -11.16 -1.48 -0.55
C GLN A 64 -11.10 -1.85 0.94
N LEU A 65 -11.03 -3.14 1.28
CA LEU A 65 -10.83 -3.59 2.67
C LEU A 65 -9.50 -3.08 3.24
N ILE A 66 -8.42 -3.17 2.46
CA ILE A 66 -7.11 -2.62 2.84
C ILE A 66 -7.20 -1.11 3.08
N GLU A 67 -7.80 -0.36 2.17
CA GLU A 67 -7.95 1.09 2.33
C GLU A 67 -8.80 1.47 3.54
N SER A 68 -9.91 0.75 3.78
CA SER A 68 -10.78 0.98 4.94
C SER A 68 -10.05 0.72 6.27
N SER A 69 -9.06 -0.18 6.28
CA SER A 69 -8.24 -0.44 7.46
C SER A 69 -7.48 0.81 7.91
N PHE A 70 -7.13 1.72 6.98
CA PHE A 70 -6.33 2.90 7.30
C PHE A 70 -7.03 3.86 8.27
N THR A 71 -8.36 3.86 8.30
CA THR A 71 -9.16 4.68 9.23
C THR A 71 -9.70 3.87 10.40
N ASN A 72 -10.19 2.65 10.16
CA ASN A 72 -11.01 1.92 11.13
C ASN A 72 -10.17 1.08 12.11
N ASN A 73 -9.19 0.35 11.58
CA ASN A 73 -8.28 -0.48 12.36
C ASN A 73 -6.99 -0.71 11.57
N PRO A 74 -6.01 0.21 11.68
CA PRO A 74 -4.83 0.12 10.83
C PRO A 74 -4.02 -1.14 11.12
N LEU A 75 -3.56 -1.79 10.05
CA LEU A 75 -2.61 -2.89 10.12
C LEU A 75 -1.38 -2.51 10.94
N THR A 76 -0.75 -3.48 11.59
CA THR A 76 0.41 -3.27 12.45
C THR A 76 1.53 -2.62 11.68
N GLN A 77 1.76 -3.08 10.44
CA GLN A 77 2.75 -2.47 9.57
C GLN A 77 2.44 -1.02 9.21
N CYS A 78 1.16 -0.67 9.01
CA CYS A 78 0.75 0.72 8.79
C CYS A 78 0.97 1.58 10.03
N LYS A 79 0.71 1.06 11.23
CA LYS A 79 1.03 1.77 12.49
C LYS A 79 2.53 2.00 12.61
N ARG A 80 3.37 1.00 12.31
CA ARG A 80 4.82 1.12 12.40
C ARG A 80 5.38 2.15 11.41
N MET A 81 4.94 2.12 10.16
CA MET A 81 5.56 2.92 9.08
C MET A 81 4.91 4.30 8.87
N CYS A 82 3.69 4.49 9.37
CA CYS A 82 2.89 5.67 9.03
C CYS A 82 2.33 6.43 10.25
N SER A 83 2.74 6.16 11.49
CA SER A 83 2.21 6.89 12.66
C SER A 83 2.80 8.29 12.88
N ASP A 84 3.96 8.59 12.28
CA ASP A 84 4.60 9.91 12.38
C ASP A 84 4.24 10.78 11.17
N PRO A 85 3.70 12.01 11.35
CA PRO A 85 3.35 12.91 10.24
C PRO A 85 4.53 13.26 9.33
N ILE A 86 5.79 13.17 9.78
CA ILE A 86 6.96 13.39 8.92
C ILE A 86 7.00 12.43 7.72
N ASN A 87 6.35 11.28 7.85
CA ASN A 87 6.19 10.30 6.78
C ASN A 87 5.40 10.86 5.59
N TYR A 88 4.54 11.84 5.81
CA TYR A 88 3.77 12.50 4.76
C TYR A 88 4.55 13.60 4.01
N ASN A 89 5.82 13.86 4.36
CA ASN A 89 6.62 14.89 3.69
C ASN A 89 6.68 14.65 2.15
N GLU A 90 6.11 15.57 1.37
CA GLU A 90 5.97 15.46 -0.09
C GLU A 90 7.31 15.55 -0.83
N ASP A 91 8.30 16.24 -0.24
CA ASP A 91 9.65 16.37 -0.80
C ASP A 91 10.49 15.10 -0.65
N ARG A 92 10.01 14.08 0.07
CA ARG A 92 10.75 12.84 0.36
C ARG A 92 10.08 11.62 -0.26
N SER A 93 10.85 10.68 -0.79
CA SER A 93 10.38 9.35 -1.17
C SER A 93 10.15 8.45 0.06
N SER A 94 9.65 7.23 -0.14
CA SER A 94 9.64 6.19 0.90
C SER A 94 11.03 5.85 1.45
N SER A 95 12.10 6.07 0.68
CA SER A 95 13.50 5.90 1.09
C SER A 95 14.14 7.18 1.64
N ASN A 96 13.35 8.23 1.92
CA ASN A 96 13.80 9.56 2.35
C ASN A 96 14.68 10.32 1.33
N ALA A 97 14.75 9.86 0.09
CA ALA A 97 15.42 10.59 -0.99
C ALA A 97 14.59 11.82 -1.39
N LYS A 98 15.24 12.90 -1.83
CA LYS A 98 14.51 14.06 -2.36
C LYS A 98 13.76 13.67 -3.62
N PHE A 99 12.43 13.77 -3.61
CA PHE A 99 11.63 13.54 -4.80
C PHE A 99 11.70 14.77 -5.69
N LYS A 100 12.47 14.70 -6.79
CA LYS A 100 12.47 15.74 -7.83
C LYS A 100 11.55 15.28 -8.97
N ARG A 101 10.42 15.95 -9.14
CA ARG A 101 9.61 15.84 -10.36
C ARG A 101 10.20 16.83 -11.37
N GLU A 102 11.08 16.35 -12.25
CA GLU A 102 11.49 17.15 -13.41
C GLU A 102 10.30 17.17 -14.36
N ILE A 103 9.69 18.36 -14.53
CA ILE A 103 8.65 18.57 -15.54
C ILE A 103 9.39 18.65 -16.88
N LEU A 104 9.21 17.63 -17.72
CA LEU A 104 9.62 17.64 -19.12
C LEU A 104 8.61 18.42 -19.97
#